data_AF-A0A159YZ62-F1
#
_entry.id   AF-A0A159YZ62-F1
#
_cell.length_a   1.000
_cell.length_b   1.000
_cell.length_c   1.000
_cell.angle_alpha   90.00
_cell.angle_beta   90.00
_cell.angle_gamma   90.00
#
_symmetry.space_group_name_H-M   'P 1'
#
loop_
_entity.id
_entity.type
_entity.pdbx_description
1 polymer ?
#
loop_
_entity_poly.entity_id
_entity_poly.type
_entity_poly.pdbx_seq_one_letter_code
_entity_poly.pdbx_strand_id
1 'polypeptide(L)'
;MILDRSDQNAPNQASRFTLHVRSLKGQTLDAEGKANIKKTYTVDSPIPYDVKQLVGLLNTDNTTKGVGKTGPVKGEWEDKLTRFLSRLEAKLDDRRYGFMFAPPPAAMKYDWLAAQVLKLLQSGDDTGIKVIDFSEVPADVLPVVTGTLARLLYDVQFWMSGKTRTPVTLLCDEAHLYLPVRDDADAVQRQALGSFERIAKEGRKYGFSLLVVSQRPSDVSRTILSQCNNFLALRLTNETDQGVIKRLMPDSLAGLTSILPLLDTGEALLLGDAVLLPTRIKLDMPKVAPDSATRDFWKEWGSAKPDDAAIASAIECLRGNLETADL
;
A
#
# COMPACT_ATOMS: atom_id res chain seq x y z
N MET A 1 8.91 1.25 -9.83
CA MET A 1 9.30 2.29 -8.87
C MET A 1 10.73 2.80 -9.09
N ILE A 2 11.74 1.94 -9.28
CA ILE A 2 13.15 2.39 -9.40
C ILE A 2 13.65 2.36 -10.86
N LEU A 3 13.12 1.44 -11.69
CA LEU A 3 13.47 1.33 -13.10
C LEU A 3 12.54 2.18 -13.96
N ASP A 4 13.15 3.08 -14.73
CA ASP A 4 12.50 3.87 -15.76
C ASP A 4 12.40 3.06 -17.04
N ARG A 5 11.18 2.67 -17.42
CA ARG A 5 10.94 1.81 -18.59
C ARG A 5 11.17 2.52 -19.93
N SER A 6 11.35 3.84 -19.92
CA SER A 6 11.65 4.63 -21.12
C SER A 6 13.15 4.70 -21.46
N ASP A 7 14.02 4.27 -20.53
CA ASP A 7 15.47 4.20 -20.75
C ASP A 7 15.83 3.03 -21.69
N GLN A 8 16.65 3.27 -22.71
CA GLN A 8 17.10 2.22 -23.64
C GLN A 8 17.86 1.09 -22.92
N ASN A 9 18.52 1.41 -21.80
CA ASN A 9 19.22 0.42 -20.97
C ASN A 9 18.33 -0.22 -19.89
N ALA A 10 17.05 0.12 -19.80
CA ALA A 10 16.15 -0.36 -18.75
C ALA A 10 16.11 -1.90 -18.62
N PRO A 11 16.08 -2.70 -19.70
CA PRO A 11 16.10 -4.16 -19.58
C PRO A 11 17.40 -4.68 -18.97
N ASN A 12 18.53 -4.08 -19.35
CA ASN A 12 19.85 -4.46 -18.84
C ASN A 12 20.02 -4.05 -17.38
N GLN A 13 19.62 -2.82 -17.03
CA GLN A 13 19.58 -2.33 -15.64
C GLN A 13 18.71 -3.24 -14.76
N ALA A 14 17.52 -3.61 -15.23
CA ALA A 14 16.61 -4.49 -14.52
C ALA A 14 17.20 -5.88 -14.30
N SER A 15 17.79 -6.46 -15.33
CA SER A 15 18.45 -7.77 -15.26
C SER A 15 19.61 -7.77 -14.25
N ARG A 16 20.47 -6.74 -14.30
CA ARG A 16 21.62 -6.64 -13.40
C ARG A 16 21.22 -6.41 -11.95
N PHE A 17 20.26 -5.54 -11.70
CA PHE A 17 19.65 -5.35 -10.38
C PHE A 17 19.08 -6.66 -9.83
N THR A 18 18.30 -7.37 -10.65
CA THR A 18 17.68 -8.66 -10.30
C THR A 18 18.73 -9.71 -9.94
N LEU A 19 19.84 -9.75 -10.68
CA LEU A 19 20.96 -10.67 -10.43
C LEU A 19 21.59 -10.42 -9.05
N HIS A 20 21.89 -9.16 -8.71
CA HIS A 20 22.48 -8.82 -7.41
C HIS A 20 21.51 -9.08 -6.25
N VAL A 21 20.24 -8.69 -6.39
CA VAL A 21 19.22 -9.00 -5.37
C VAL A 21 19.13 -10.51 -5.14
N ARG A 22 19.13 -11.31 -6.21
CA ARG A 22 19.10 -12.77 -6.09
C ARG A 22 20.36 -13.29 -5.40
N SER A 23 21.54 -12.80 -5.76
CA SER A 23 22.81 -13.17 -5.14
C SER A 23 22.83 -12.90 -3.63
N LEU A 24 22.44 -11.69 -3.22
CA LEU A 24 22.39 -11.31 -1.81
C LEU A 24 21.39 -12.14 -1.01
N LYS A 25 20.19 -12.40 -1.55
CA LYS A 25 19.23 -13.33 -0.94
C LYS A 25 19.80 -14.74 -0.80
N GLY A 26 20.56 -15.21 -1.79
CA GLY A 26 21.27 -16.48 -1.74
C GLY A 26 22.28 -16.54 -0.59
N GLN A 27 23.03 -15.46 -0.35
CA GLN A 27 23.98 -15.35 0.77
C GLN A 27 23.27 -15.44 2.13
N THR A 28 22.12 -14.75 2.28
CA THR A 28 21.28 -14.88 3.48
C THR A 28 20.85 -16.32 3.71
N LEU A 29 20.39 -17.02 2.66
CA LEU A 29 19.98 -18.43 2.79
C LEU A 29 21.15 -19.37 3.17
N ASP A 30 22.37 -19.08 2.70
CA ASP A 30 23.56 -19.84 3.07
C ASP A 30 23.91 -19.62 4.55
N ALA A 31 23.91 -18.36 5.00
CA ALA A 31 24.16 -18.02 6.40
C ALA A 31 23.13 -18.66 7.36
N GLU A 32 21.87 -18.75 6.92
CA GLU A 32 20.75 -19.31 7.68
C GLU A 32 20.57 -20.84 7.49
N GLY A 33 21.45 -21.49 6.72
CA GLY A 33 21.41 -22.94 6.49
C GLY A 33 20.16 -23.44 5.73
N LYS A 34 19.51 -22.60 4.93
CA LYS A 34 18.23 -22.90 4.24
C LYS A 34 18.42 -23.53 2.86
N ALA A 35 19.18 -24.63 2.78
CA ALA A 35 19.57 -25.28 1.53
C ALA A 35 18.38 -25.70 0.63
N ASN A 36 17.24 -26.09 1.22
CA ASN A 36 16.06 -26.48 0.45
C ASN A 36 15.40 -25.29 -0.25
N ILE A 37 15.30 -24.14 0.44
CA ILE A 37 14.69 -22.92 -0.10
C ILE A 37 15.60 -22.30 -1.17
N LYS A 38 16.92 -22.42 -1.01
CA LYS A 38 17.91 -21.95 -1.98
C LYS A 38 17.77 -22.59 -3.37
N LYS A 39 17.19 -23.78 -3.47
CA LYS A 39 16.97 -24.45 -4.77
C LYS A 39 15.83 -23.83 -5.59
N THR A 40 14.87 -23.18 -4.94
CA THR A 40 13.60 -22.76 -5.58
C THR A 40 13.28 -21.28 -5.43
N TYR A 41 14.02 -20.52 -4.61
CA TYR A 41 13.75 -19.10 -4.41
C TYR A 41 13.88 -18.28 -5.69
N THR A 42 13.08 -17.21 -5.72
CA THR A 42 13.00 -16.21 -6.78
C THR A 42 13.39 -14.84 -6.24
N VAL A 43 13.48 -13.85 -7.13
CA VAL A 43 13.72 -12.45 -6.73
C VAL A 43 12.55 -11.89 -5.92
N ASP A 44 11.34 -12.38 -6.13
CA ASP A 44 10.15 -11.97 -5.35
C ASP A 44 10.02 -12.72 -4.02
N SER A 45 10.86 -13.74 -3.75
CA SER A 45 10.84 -14.45 -2.48
C SER A 45 11.22 -13.50 -1.33
N PRO A 46 10.46 -13.45 -0.23
CA PRO A 46 10.63 -12.45 0.82
C PRO A 46 11.78 -12.82 1.78
N ILE A 47 12.99 -12.82 1.25
CA ILE A 47 14.24 -13.11 1.97
C ILE A 47 14.95 -11.76 2.23
N PRO A 48 15.40 -11.48 3.47
CA PRO A 48 16.07 -10.23 3.79
C PRO A 48 17.43 -10.12 3.10
N TYR A 49 17.81 -8.90 2.71
CA TYR A 49 19.09 -8.58 2.11
C TYR A 49 19.44 -7.12 2.38
N ASP A 50 20.73 -6.79 2.43
CA ASP A 50 21.20 -5.43 2.69
C ASP A 50 21.15 -4.57 1.41
N VAL A 51 20.32 -3.53 1.44
CA VAL A 51 20.16 -2.60 0.32
C VAL A 51 21.41 -1.75 0.10
N LYS A 52 22.19 -1.43 1.14
CA LYS A 52 23.47 -0.70 0.99
C LYS A 52 24.50 -1.55 0.28
N GLN A 53 24.55 -2.85 0.60
CA GLN A 53 25.41 -3.80 -0.11
C GLN A 53 25.01 -3.92 -1.59
N LEU A 54 23.70 -3.93 -1.89
CA LEU A 54 23.19 -3.90 -3.26
C LEU A 54 23.64 -2.66 -4.03
N VAL A 55 23.51 -1.47 -3.43
CA VAL A 55 23.99 -0.22 -4.04
C VAL A 55 25.50 -0.28 -4.27
N GLY A 56 26.27 -0.79 -3.32
CA GLY A 56 27.72 -0.97 -3.46
C GLY A 56 28.11 -1.88 -4.63
N LEU A 57 27.41 -3.00 -4.81
CA LEU A 57 27.63 -3.92 -5.95
C LEU A 57 27.31 -3.24 -7.30
N LEU A 58 26.20 -2.52 -7.37
CA LEU A 58 25.79 -1.79 -8.57
C LEU A 58 26.75 -0.63 -8.89
N ASN A 59 27.24 0.08 -7.87
CA ASN A 59 28.23 1.13 -8.05
C ASN A 59 29.56 0.54 -8.55
N THR A 60 29.99 -0.58 -7.97
CA THR A 60 31.18 -1.31 -8.44
C THR A 60 31.05 -1.68 -9.92
N ASP A 61 29.92 -2.23 -10.35
CA ASP A 61 29.68 -2.51 -11.77
C ASP A 61 29.74 -1.25 -12.65
N ASN A 62 29.20 -0.14 -12.16
CA ASN A 62 29.15 1.12 -12.89
C ASN A 62 30.53 1.78 -13.05
N THR A 63 31.49 1.48 -12.17
CA THR A 63 32.85 2.08 -12.17
C THR A 63 33.95 1.13 -12.63
N THR A 64 33.70 -0.19 -12.64
CA THR A 64 34.73 -1.18 -12.98
C THR A 64 35.08 -1.11 -14.46
N LYS A 65 36.36 -0.86 -14.75
CA LYS A 65 36.90 -0.87 -16.13
C LYS A 65 37.17 -2.29 -16.60
N GLY A 66 37.06 -2.49 -17.91
CA GLY A 66 37.46 -3.73 -18.57
C GLY A 66 38.98 -3.81 -18.74
N VAL A 67 39.49 -5.04 -18.94
CA VAL A 67 40.91 -5.28 -19.22
C VAL A 67 41.11 -5.47 -20.72
N GLY A 68 41.78 -4.53 -21.37
CA GLY A 68 42.17 -4.60 -22.77
C GLY A 68 43.61 -5.03 -22.96
N LYS A 69 43.98 -5.36 -24.20
CA LYS A 69 45.34 -5.82 -24.55
C LYS A 69 46.44 -4.79 -24.29
N THR A 70 46.12 -3.50 -24.25
CA THR A 70 47.07 -2.38 -24.11
C THR A 70 46.75 -1.44 -22.95
N GLY A 71 45.80 -1.79 -22.09
CA GLY A 71 45.38 -0.97 -20.96
C GLY A 71 43.89 -1.11 -20.61
N PRO A 72 43.39 -0.28 -19.68
CA PRO A 72 41.99 -0.30 -19.29
C PRO A 72 41.09 0.08 -20.47
N VAL A 73 40.08 -0.73 -20.73
CA VAL A 73 39.01 -0.45 -21.72
C VAL A 73 37.70 -0.21 -21.00
N LYS A 74 36.70 0.28 -21.73
CA LYS A 74 35.38 0.51 -21.15
C LYS A 74 34.82 -0.80 -20.57
N GLY A 75 34.45 -0.78 -19.29
CA GLY A 75 33.83 -1.90 -18.62
C GLY A 75 32.48 -2.27 -19.22
N GLU A 76 32.07 -3.53 -19.05
CA GLU A 76 30.80 -4.03 -19.57
C GLU A 76 29.61 -3.21 -19.08
N TRP A 77 29.65 -2.77 -17.82
CA TRP A 77 28.60 -2.01 -17.14
C TRP A 77 28.96 -0.54 -16.87
N GLU A 78 30.16 -0.11 -17.27
CA GLU A 78 30.67 1.23 -17.02
C GLU A 78 29.74 2.31 -17.60
N ASP A 79 29.33 3.27 -16.77
CA ASP A 79 28.35 4.34 -17.02
C ASP A 79 26.92 3.92 -17.38
N LYS A 80 26.63 2.62 -17.50
CA LYS A 80 25.29 2.14 -17.92
C LYS A 80 24.26 2.20 -16.79
N LEU A 81 24.72 2.30 -15.55
CA LEU A 81 23.88 2.32 -14.34
C LEU A 81 23.81 3.70 -13.69
N THR A 82 24.57 4.71 -14.15
CA THR A 82 24.69 6.03 -13.50
C THR A 82 23.33 6.68 -13.20
N ARG A 83 22.46 6.83 -14.20
CA ARG A 83 21.12 7.43 -14.01
C ARG A 83 20.21 6.58 -13.11
N PHE A 84 20.38 5.26 -13.14
CA PHE A 84 19.63 4.34 -12.31
C PHE A 84 20.07 4.43 -10.85
N LEU A 85 21.37 4.44 -10.59
CA LEU A 85 21.98 4.61 -9.27
C LEU A 85 21.56 5.93 -8.63
N SER A 86 21.68 7.06 -9.35
CA SER A 86 21.26 8.36 -8.79
C SER A 86 19.78 8.38 -8.40
N ARG A 87 18.89 7.72 -9.16
CA ARG A 87 17.47 7.61 -8.82
C ARG A 87 17.23 6.66 -7.64
N LEU A 88 18.00 5.57 -7.54
CA LEU A 88 17.92 4.62 -6.44
C LEU A 88 18.36 5.30 -5.13
N GLU A 89 19.54 5.92 -5.12
CA GLU A 89 20.10 6.62 -3.97
C GLU A 89 19.18 7.76 -3.51
N ALA A 90 18.69 8.60 -4.44
CA ALA A 90 17.74 9.65 -4.12
C ALA A 90 16.45 9.12 -3.45
N LYS A 91 16.00 7.90 -3.79
CA LYS A 91 14.84 7.26 -3.14
C LYS A 91 15.18 6.64 -1.79
N LEU A 92 16.40 6.15 -1.61
CA LEU A 92 16.86 5.59 -0.33
C LEU A 92 17.08 6.70 0.72
N ASP A 93 17.52 7.87 0.27
CA ASP A 93 17.78 9.03 1.12
C ASP A 93 16.52 9.87 1.42
N ASP A 94 15.45 9.68 0.64
CA ASP A 94 14.17 10.36 0.87
C ASP A 94 13.50 9.83 2.15
N ARG A 95 13.46 10.69 3.18
CA ARG A 95 12.88 10.39 4.49
C ARG A 95 11.44 9.91 4.43
N ARG A 96 10.68 10.33 3.42
CA ARG A 96 9.28 9.88 3.23
C ARG A 96 9.18 8.40 2.94
N TYR A 97 10.24 7.79 2.39
CA TYR A 97 10.35 6.34 2.21
C TYR A 97 11.16 5.66 3.33
N GLY A 98 11.48 6.37 4.42
CA GLY A 98 12.23 5.85 5.55
C GLY A 98 11.62 4.57 6.13
N PHE A 99 10.29 4.49 6.23
CA PHE A 99 9.61 3.28 6.70
C PHE A 99 9.84 2.06 5.78
N MET A 100 10.17 2.24 4.50
CA MET A 100 10.51 1.13 3.57
C MET A 100 12.01 0.81 3.57
N PHE A 101 12.85 1.85 3.55
CA PHE A 101 14.28 1.73 3.25
C PHE A 101 15.20 1.88 4.46
N ALA A 102 14.67 2.29 5.61
CA ALA A 102 15.36 2.32 6.90
C ALA A 102 14.70 1.36 7.91
N PRO A 103 14.65 0.04 7.62
CA PRO A 103 14.06 -0.91 8.54
C PRO A 103 14.94 -1.07 9.81
N PRO A 104 14.35 -1.44 10.96
CA PRO A 104 15.13 -1.71 12.16
C PRO A 104 16.08 -2.90 11.92
N PRO A 105 17.25 -2.97 12.59
CA PRO A 105 18.21 -4.06 12.39
C PRO A 105 17.62 -5.47 12.58
N ALA A 106 16.59 -5.60 13.42
CA ALA A 106 15.86 -6.86 13.62
C ALA A 106 15.19 -7.39 12.34
N ALA A 107 14.84 -6.52 11.38
CA ALA A 107 14.21 -6.90 10.12
C ALA A 107 15.14 -7.69 9.18
N MET A 108 16.44 -7.70 9.46
CA MET A 108 17.42 -8.49 8.72
C MET A 108 17.41 -9.98 9.10
N LYS A 109 16.74 -10.36 10.20
CA LYS A 109 16.63 -11.78 10.60
C LYS A 109 15.65 -12.52 9.70
N TYR A 110 15.99 -13.76 9.36
CA TYR A 110 15.18 -14.60 8.47
C TYR A 110 13.74 -14.82 8.97
N ASP A 111 13.55 -14.97 10.26
CA ASP A 111 12.26 -15.24 10.92
C ASP A 111 11.45 -13.99 11.23
N TRP A 112 12.03 -12.79 11.08
CA TRP A 112 11.38 -11.54 11.47
C TRP A 112 10.05 -11.32 10.75
N LEU A 113 10.03 -11.56 9.43
CA LEU A 113 8.81 -11.39 8.64
C LEU A 113 7.70 -12.32 9.09
N ALA A 114 8.04 -13.59 9.37
CA ALA A 114 7.07 -14.56 9.87
C ALA A 114 6.48 -14.08 11.21
N ALA A 115 7.32 -13.59 12.12
CA ALA A 115 6.86 -13.03 13.40
C ALA A 115 5.93 -11.82 13.21
N GLN A 116 6.21 -10.91 12.26
CA GLN A 116 5.32 -9.77 12.00
C GLN A 116 3.98 -10.21 11.38
N VAL A 117 4.01 -11.09 10.38
CA VAL A 117 2.80 -11.59 9.73
C VAL A 117 1.92 -12.35 10.72
N LEU A 118 2.51 -13.13 11.63
CA LEU A 118 1.77 -13.78 12.71
C LEU A 118 1.06 -12.75 13.58
N LYS A 119 1.74 -11.67 13.99
CA LYS A 119 1.10 -10.57 14.75
C LYS A 119 -0.03 -9.88 13.99
N LEU A 120 0.10 -9.76 12.67
CA LEU A 120 -0.91 -9.13 11.81
C LEU A 120 -2.12 -10.02 11.55
N LEU A 121 -1.94 -11.34 11.43
CA LEU A 121 -3.01 -12.27 11.07
C LEU A 121 -3.61 -13.03 12.26
N GLN A 122 -2.90 -13.15 13.38
CA GLN A 122 -3.40 -13.83 14.58
C GLN A 122 -3.90 -12.83 15.60
N SER A 123 -5.09 -13.07 16.16
CA SER A 123 -5.68 -12.23 17.21
C SER A 123 -5.31 -12.65 18.64
N GLY A 124 -4.43 -13.64 18.82
CA GLY A 124 -4.08 -14.20 20.13
C GLY A 124 -5.24 -15.05 20.67
N ASP A 125 -5.48 -14.97 21.98
CA ASP A 125 -6.63 -15.63 22.63
C ASP A 125 -7.95 -14.87 22.44
N ASP A 126 -7.88 -13.62 21.98
CA ASP A 126 -9.04 -12.78 21.70
C ASP A 126 -9.48 -12.86 20.24
N THR A 127 -10.76 -12.58 19.99
CA THR A 127 -11.26 -12.19 18.67
C THR A 127 -11.21 -10.67 18.58
N GLY A 128 -10.57 -10.10 17.56
CA GLY A 128 -10.41 -8.65 17.52
C GLY A 128 -10.10 -8.07 16.14
N ILE A 129 -10.36 -6.77 16.04
CA ILE A 129 -10.00 -5.92 14.90
C ILE A 129 -8.59 -5.40 15.15
N LYS A 130 -7.71 -5.54 14.15
CA LYS A 130 -6.37 -4.94 14.18
C LYS A 130 -6.38 -3.68 13.34
N VAL A 131 -6.04 -2.56 13.96
CA VAL A 131 -5.92 -1.27 13.30
C VAL A 131 -4.45 -1.08 12.91
N ILE A 132 -4.21 -0.78 11.64
CA ILE A 132 -2.90 -0.40 11.13
C ILE A 132 -3.00 1.07 10.80
N ASP A 133 -2.35 1.89 11.62
CA ASP A 133 -2.40 3.33 11.48
C ASP A 133 -1.42 3.79 10.38
N PHE A 134 -1.95 4.54 9.42
CA PHE A 134 -1.20 5.17 8.32
C PHE A 134 -1.32 6.70 8.34
N SER A 135 -1.78 7.29 9.43
CA SER A 135 -2.00 8.74 9.54
C SER A 135 -0.72 9.57 9.30
N GLU A 136 0.44 9.00 9.62
CA GLU A 136 1.76 9.62 9.41
C GLU A 136 2.36 9.35 8.01
N VAL A 137 1.71 8.51 7.19
CA VAL A 137 2.23 8.16 5.87
C VAL A 137 1.82 9.22 4.85
N PRO A 138 2.78 9.85 4.13
CA PRO A 138 2.46 10.82 3.09
C PRO A 138 1.54 10.24 2.00
N ALA A 139 0.58 11.05 1.53
CA ALA A 139 -0.43 10.60 0.56
C ALA A 139 0.15 10.11 -0.78
N ASP A 140 1.31 10.63 -1.20
CA ASP A 140 2.01 10.18 -2.42
C ASP A 140 2.64 8.79 -2.26
N VAL A 141 2.93 8.38 -1.02
CA VAL A 141 3.54 7.08 -0.72
C VAL A 141 2.50 6.06 -0.26
N LEU A 142 1.40 6.50 0.33
CA LEU A 142 0.32 5.66 0.88
C LEU A 142 -0.11 4.50 -0.04
N PRO A 143 -0.35 4.70 -1.37
CA PRO A 143 -0.71 3.60 -2.27
C PRO A 143 0.33 2.48 -2.32
N VAL A 144 1.62 2.83 -2.30
CA VAL A 144 2.70 1.84 -2.34
C VAL A 144 2.71 1.00 -1.07
N VAL A 145 2.51 1.64 0.08
CA VAL A 145 2.53 0.99 1.39
C VAL A 145 1.38 0.02 1.52
N THR A 146 0.16 0.52 1.29
CA THR A 146 -1.06 -0.27 1.43
C THR A 146 -1.09 -1.40 0.41
N GLY A 147 -0.67 -1.15 -0.83
CA GLY A 147 -0.57 -2.17 -1.87
C GLY A 147 0.46 -3.26 -1.55
N THR A 148 1.62 -2.88 -1.01
CA THR A 148 2.65 -3.84 -0.61
C THR A 148 2.21 -4.69 0.57
N LEU A 149 1.58 -4.07 1.58
CA LEU A 149 1.03 -4.76 2.74
C LEU A 149 -0.09 -5.72 2.33
N ALA A 150 -1.08 -5.24 1.55
CA ALA A 150 -2.19 -6.06 1.09
C ALA A 150 -1.71 -7.26 0.28
N ARG A 151 -0.75 -7.04 -0.64
CA ARG A 151 -0.11 -8.11 -1.41
C ARG A 151 0.58 -9.12 -0.50
N LEU A 152 1.37 -8.67 0.47
CA LEU A 152 2.06 -9.55 1.42
C LEU A 152 1.07 -10.44 2.19
N LEU A 153 0.03 -9.86 2.76
CA LEU A 153 -0.97 -10.61 3.54
C LEU A 153 -1.75 -11.60 2.66
N TYR A 154 -2.08 -11.20 1.43
CA TYR A 154 -2.71 -12.08 0.46
C TYR A 154 -1.80 -13.24 0.04
N ASP A 155 -0.53 -12.97 -0.27
CA ASP A 155 0.44 -13.98 -0.69
C ASP A 155 0.65 -15.03 0.41
N VAL A 156 0.64 -14.63 1.69
CA VAL A 156 0.69 -15.56 2.82
C VAL A 156 -0.51 -16.53 2.78
N GLN A 157 -1.73 -16.02 2.65
CA GLN A 157 -2.93 -16.85 2.54
C GLN A 157 -2.94 -17.73 1.29
N PHE A 158 -2.42 -17.21 0.17
CA PHE A 158 -2.27 -17.95 -1.08
C PHE A 158 -1.39 -19.20 -0.88
N TRP A 159 -0.24 -19.04 -0.22
CA TRP A 159 0.73 -20.13 0.03
C TRP A 159 0.34 -21.06 1.20
N MET A 160 -0.56 -20.63 2.09
CA MET A 160 -1.11 -21.50 3.13
C MET A 160 -1.89 -22.68 2.54
N SER A 161 -1.84 -23.82 3.22
CA SER A 161 -2.61 -25.00 2.84
C SER A 161 -4.11 -24.72 2.97
N GLY A 162 -4.93 -25.19 2.03
CA GLY A 162 -6.37 -24.88 2.02
C GLY A 162 -7.11 -25.27 3.30
N LYS A 163 -6.64 -26.30 4.03
CA LYS A 163 -7.25 -26.77 5.29
C LYS A 163 -6.92 -25.90 6.50
N THR A 164 -5.84 -25.14 6.44
CA THR A 164 -5.34 -24.31 7.56
C THR A 164 -5.54 -22.82 7.33
N ARG A 165 -6.17 -22.43 6.20
CA ARG A 165 -6.48 -21.03 5.91
C ARG A 165 -7.55 -20.52 6.87
N THR A 166 -7.30 -19.35 7.43
CA THR A 166 -8.26 -18.60 8.23
C THR A 166 -8.80 -17.44 7.41
N PRO A 167 -10.13 -17.20 7.40
CA PRO A 167 -10.68 -16.03 6.73
C PRO A 167 -10.14 -14.72 7.31
N VAL A 168 -9.70 -13.80 6.44
CA VAL A 168 -9.20 -12.48 6.81
C VAL A 168 -9.90 -11.44 5.96
N THR A 169 -10.39 -10.37 6.59
CA THR A 169 -10.92 -9.19 5.88
C THR A 169 -9.97 -8.02 6.08
N LEU A 170 -9.47 -7.45 4.98
CA LEU A 170 -8.75 -6.19 5.00
C LEU A 170 -9.74 -5.04 4.83
N LEU A 171 -9.93 -4.27 5.89
CA LEU A 171 -10.73 -3.05 5.86
C LEU A 171 -9.89 -1.90 5.33
N CYS A 172 -10.38 -1.25 4.29
CA CYS A 172 -9.74 -0.18 3.57
C CYS A 172 -10.52 1.11 3.81
N ASP A 173 -10.13 1.87 4.83
CA ASP A 173 -10.76 3.15 5.13
C ASP A 173 -10.22 4.26 4.23
N GLU A 174 -11.03 5.28 3.94
CA GLU A 174 -10.64 6.40 3.07
C GLU A 174 -10.06 5.94 1.71
N ALA A 175 -10.63 4.86 1.15
CA ALA A 175 -10.02 4.11 0.06
C ALA A 175 -9.75 4.93 -1.22
N HIS A 176 -10.46 6.04 -1.44
CA HIS A 176 -10.20 6.93 -2.58
C HIS A 176 -8.81 7.58 -2.54
N LEU A 177 -8.17 7.67 -1.36
CA LEU A 177 -6.81 8.20 -1.23
C LEU A 177 -5.75 7.29 -1.86
N TYR A 178 -6.01 5.98 -1.93
CA TYR A 178 -4.99 5.02 -2.34
C TYR A 178 -5.44 3.89 -3.29
N LEU A 179 -6.74 3.82 -3.61
CA LEU A 179 -7.30 2.94 -4.63
C LEU A 179 -7.95 3.75 -5.76
N PRO A 180 -7.21 4.69 -6.41
CA PRO A 180 -7.80 5.59 -7.38
C PRO A 180 -8.32 4.87 -8.63
N VAL A 181 -9.09 5.58 -9.45
CA VAL A 181 -9.39 5.14 -10.81
C VAL A 181 -8.09 4.93 -11.57
N ARG A 182 -8.01 3.82 -12.31
CA ARG A 182 -6.77 3.37 -12.96
C ARG A 182 -6.14 4.39 -13.92
N ASP A 183 -6.97 5.21 -14.56
CA ASP A 183 -6.52 6.23 -15.53
C ASP A 183 -5.86 7.43 -14.82
N ASP A 184 -6.26 7.72 -13.58
CA ASP A 184 -5.68 8.78 -12.74
C ASP A 184 -4.44 8.30 -11.98
N ALA A 185 -4.24 6.98 -11.91
CA ALA A 185 -3.11 6.39 -11.21
C ALA A 185 -1.80 6.54 -12.01
N ASP A 186 -0.74 6.96 -11.34
CA ASP A 186 0.60 6.91 -11.91
C ASP A 186 1.12 5.46 -12.06
N ALA A 187 2.30 5.27 -12.67
CA ALA A 187 2.84 3.92 -12.90
C ALA A 187 3.09 3.11 -11.63
N VAL A 188 3.38 3.77 -10.50
CA VAL A 188 3.66 3.16 -9.20
C VAL A 188 2.34 2.80 -8.50
N GLN A 189 1.39 3.73 -8.47
CA GLN A 189 0.04 3.53 -7.96
C GLN A 189 -0.69 2.43 -8.72
N ARG A 190 -0.52 2.32 -10.05
CA ARG A 190 -1.09 1.20 -10.83
C ARG A 190 -0.61 -0.17 -10.37
N GLN A 191 0.63 -0.29 -9.91
CA GLN A 191 1.15 -1.56 -9.40
C GLN A 191 0.49 -1.91 -8.05
N ALA A 192 0.36 -0.93 -7.16
CA ALA A 192 -0.35 -1.10 -5.90
C ALA A 192 -1.83 -1.45 -6.12
N LEU A 193 -2.51 -0.69 -6.99
CA LEU A 193 -3.89 -0.92 -7.39
C LEU A 193 -4.09 -2.33 -7.96
N GLY A 194 -3.17 -2.79 -8.82
CA GLY A 194 -3.21 -4.13 -9.38
C GLY A 194 -3.19 -5.24 -8.32
N SER A 195 -2.57 -5.00 -7.16
CA SER A 195 -2.59 -5.94 -6.04
C SER A 195 -3.99 -6.02 -5.42
N PHE A 196 -4.64 -4.88 -5.17
CA PHE A 196 -6.01 -4.85 -4.67
C PHE A 196 -7.03 -5.40 -5.69
N GLU A 197 -6.89 -5.09 -6.97
CA GLU A 197 -7.76 -5.65 -8.02
C GLU A 197 -7.63 -7.18 -8.12
N ARG A 198 -6.41 -7.72 -7.95
CA ARG A 198 -6.19 -9.16 -7.88
C ARG A 198 -6.89 -9.76 -6.65
N ILE A 199 -6.75 -9.13 -5.48
CA ILE A 199 -7.43 -9.58 -4.26
C ILE A 199 -8.94 -9.53 -4.44
N ALA A 200 -9.50 -8.47 -5.04
CA ALA A 200 -10.93 -8.35 -5.27
C ALA A 200 -11.46 -9.49 -6.18
N LYS A 201 -10.69 -9.92 -7.19
CA LYS A 201 -11.07 -10.99 -8.13
C LYS A 201 -10.88 -12.40 -7.56
N GLU A 202 -9.76 -12.64 -6.87
CA GLU A 202 -9.31 -13.99 -6.50
C GLU A 202 -9.40 -14.26 -4.99
N GLY A 203 -9.49 -13.23 -4.16
CA GLY A 203 -9.38 -13.30 -2.70
C GLY A 203 -10.33 -14.29 -2.05
N ARG A 204 -11.57 -14.37 -2.55
CA ARG A 204 -12.59 -15.32 -2.08
C ARG A 204 -12.09 -16.77 -2.10
N LYS A 205 -11.29 -17.18 -3.09
CA LYS A 205 -10.73 -18.54 -3.20
C LYS A 205 -9.72 -18.85 -2.08
N TYR A 206 -9.09 -17.82 -1.54
CA TYR A 206 -8.02 -17.92 -0.55
C TYR A 206 -8.45 -17.48 0.85
N GLY A 207 -9.75 -17.21 1.06
CA GLY A 207 -10.25 -16.73 2.35
C GLY A 207 -9.81 -15.30 2.66
N PHE A 208 -9.50 -14.48 1.65
CA PHE A 208 -9.10 -13.09 1.83
C PHE A 208 -10.15 -12.16 1.21
N SER A 209 -10.82 -11.35 2.02
CA SER A 209 -11.84 -10.38 1.59
C SER A 209 -11.38 -8.95 1.75
N LEU A 210 -11.98 -8.05 0.98
CA LEU A 210 -11.81 -6.61 1.11
C LEU A 210 -13.13 -6.01 1.61
N LEU A 211 -13.02 -5.06 2.54
CA LEU A 211 -14.11 -4.14 2.88
C LEU A 211 -13.62 -2.74 2.53
N VAL A 212 -14.22 -2.12 1.53
CA VAL A 212 -13.79 -0.81 1.02
C VAL A 212 -14.75 0.25 1.54
N VAL A 213 -14.21 1.23 2.27
CA VAL A 213 -14.96 2.38 2.81
C VAL A 213 -14.42 3.65 2.14
N SER A 214 -15.33 4.47 1.61
CA SER A 214 -14.98 5.75 1.00
C SER A 214 -16.19 6.67 0.95
N GLN A 215 -15.95 7.96 1.16
CA GLN A 215 -16.91 9.04 0.95
C GLN A 215 -17.04 9.47 -0.51
N ARG A 216 -16.08 9.09 -1.38
CA ARG A 216 -16.08 9.38 -2.82
C ARG A 216 -15.98 8.09 -3.64
N PRO A 217 -17.08 7.33 -3.81
CA PRO A 217 -17.05 6.12 -4.63
C PRO A 217 -16.70 6.41 -6.11
N SER A 218 -16.89 7.62 -6.63
CA SER A 218 -16.44 8.01 -7.98
C SER A 218 -14.93 7.91 -8.19
N ASP A 219 -14.18 8.12 -7.11
CA ASP A 219 -12.72 8.24 -7.13
C ASP A 219 -12.05 6.88 -6.83
N VAL A 220 -12.84 5.84 -6.57
CA VAL A 220 -12.34 4.48 -6.29
C VAL A 220 -12.34 3.63 -7.57
N SER A 221 -11.36 2.73 -7.71
CA SER A 221 -11.27 1.82 -8.86
C SER A 221 -12.59 1.09 -9.14
N ARG A 222 -13.11 1.33 -10.35
CA ARG A 222 -14.29 0.65 -10.89
C ARG A 222 -14.15 -0.86 -10.91
N THR A 223 -12.93 -1.37 -11.09
CA THR A 223 -12.64 -2.81 -11.07
C THR A 223 -12.82 -3.40 -9.67
N ILE A 224 -12.44 -2.67 -8.62
CA ILE A 224 -12.63 -3.14 -7.24
C ILE A 224 -14.13 -3.10 -6.92
N LEU A 225 -14.79 -1.97 -7.20
CA LEU A 225 -16.22 -1.82 -6.94
C LEU A 225 -17.06 -2.86 -7.68
N SER A 226 -16.74 -3.21 -8.94
CA SER A 226 -17.49 -4.23 -9.68
C SER A 226 -17.33 -5.66 -9.15
N GLN A 227 -16.36 -5.90 -8.26
CA GLN A 227 -16.16 -7.20 -7.59
C GLN A 227 -16.73 -7.21 -6.17
N CYS A 228 -17.25 -6.08 -5.67
CA CYS A 228 -17.96 -6.04 -4.41
C CYS A 228 -19.36 -6.65 -4.57
N ASN A 229 -19.64 -7.74 -3.85
CA ASN A 229 -20.95 -8.39 -3.89
C ASN A 229 -21.99 -7.66 -3.03
N ASN A 230 -21.54 -6.88 -2.04
CA ASN A 230 -22.38 -6.22 -1.05
C ASN A 230 -21.99 -4.74 -0.98
N PHE A 231 -23.00 -3.86 -0.88
CA PHE A 231 -22.81 -2.43 -0.71
C PHE A 231 -23.68 -1.93 0.42
N LEU A 232 -23.08 -1.12 1.28
CA LEU A 232 -23.77 -0.34 2.30
C LEU A 232 -23.60 1.14 1.93
N ALA A 233 -24.59 1.70 1.25
CA ALA A 233 -24.54 3.09 0.78
C ALA A 233 -25.20 4.01 1.80
N LEU A 234 -24.41 4.84 2.49
CA LEU A 234 -24.91 5.91 3.34
C LEU A 234 -25.32 7.12 2.49
N ARG A 235 -25.67 8.24 3.15
CA ARG A 235 -26.06 9.48 2.47
C ARG A 235 -25.01 9.93 1.45
N LEU A 236 -25.41 10.01 0.19
CA LEU A 236 -24.61 10.54 -0.93
C LEU A 236 -25.40 11.66 -1.62
N THR A 237 -24.81 12.85 -1.69
CA THR A 237 -25.46 14.05 -2.28
C THR A 237 -24.92 14.36 -3.67
N ASN A 238 -23.69 13.96 -3.99
CA ASN A 238 -23.08 14.19 -5.30
C ASN A 238 -23.69 13.27 -6.36
N GLU A 239 -24.10 13.81 -7.50
CA GLU A 239 -24.70 13.05 -8.60
C GLU A 239 -23.74 12.00 -9.20
N THR A 240 -22.45 12.30 -9.26
CA THR A 240 -21.42 11.39 -9.79
C THR A 240 -21.30 10.15 -8.92
N ASP A 241 -21.28 10.33 -7.60
CA ASP A 241 -21.21 9.23 -6.61
C ASP A 241 -22.49 8.39 -6.61
N GLN A 242 -23.65 9.05 -6.64
CA GLN A 242 -24.94 8.36 -6.81
C GLN A 242 -24.97 7.56 -8.11
N GLY A 243 -24.40 8.09 -9.18
CA GLY A 243 -24.28 7.43 -10.47
C GLY A 243 -23.45 6.14 -10.41
N VAL A 244 -22.42 6.08 -9.56
CA VAL A 244 -21.65 4.84 -9.33
C VAL A 244 -22.52 3.78 -8.69
N ILE A 245 -23.22 4.12 -7.60
CA ILE A 245 -24.13 3.18 -6.92
C ILE A 245 -25.26 2.72 -7.86
N LYS A 246 -25.83 3.64 -8.65
CA LYS A 246 -26.89 3.33 -9.61
C LYS A 246 -26.48 2.28 -10.65
N ARG A 247 -25.23 2.36 -11.14
CA ARG A 247 -24.70 1.40 -12.13
C ARG A 247 -24.46 0.00 -11.57
N LEU A 248 -24.38 -0.13 -10.25
CA LEU A 248 -24.20 -1.40 -9.55
C LEU A 248 -25.54 -2.09 -9.26
N MET A 249 -26.66 -1.38 -9.45
CA MET A 249 -28.00 -1.89 -9.21
C MET A 249 -28.65 -2.38 -10.51
N PRO A 250 -29.54 -3.40 -10.45
CA PRO A 250 -30.42 -3.72 -11.56
C PRO A 250 -31.28 -2.51 -11.96
N ASP A 251 -31.55 -2.36 -13.25
CA ASP A 251 -32.33 -1.22 -13.78
C ASP A 251 -33.70 -1.05 -13.09
N SER A 252 -34.34 -2.16 -12.68
CA SER A 252 -35.62 -2.17 -11.96
C SER A 252 -35.57 -1.49 -10.59
N LEU A 253 -34.38 -1.39 -10.00
CA LEU A 253 -34.14 -0.84 -8.66
C LEU A 253 -33.42 0.50 -8.70
N ALA A 254 -33.08 1.00 -9.89
CA ALA A 254 -32.37 2.25 -10.10
C ALA A 254 -33.11 3.46 -9.49
N GLY A 255 -34.44 3.41 -9.36
CA GLY A 255 -35.25 4.44 -8.69
C GLY A 255 -34.92 4.62 -7.20
N LEU A 256 -34.43 3.58 -6.52
CA LEU A 256 -34.05 3.65 -5.09
C LEU A 256 -32.84 4.56 -4.86
N THR A 257 -32.03 4.84 -5.87
CA THR A 257 -30.90 5.77 -5.74
C THR A 257 -31.35 7.20 -5.45
N SER A 258 -32.59 7.57 -5.79
CA SER A 258 -33.18 8.86 -5.41
C SER A 258 -33.34 9.06 -3.89
N ILE A 259 -33.26 7.97 -3.12
CA ILE A 259 -33.33 8.00 -1.65
C ILE A 259 -31.96 8.36 -1.05
N LEU A 260 -30.85 8.11 -1.75
CA LEU A 260 -29.50 8.32 -1.20
C LEU A 260 -29.25 9.73 -0.65
N PRO A 261 -29.71 10.83 -1.31
CA PRO A 261 -29.55 12.17 -0.76
C PRO A 261 -30.44 12.45 0.46
N LEU A 262 -31.50 11.66 0.65
CA LEU A 262 -32.53 11.83 1.68
C LEU A 262 -32.28 11.01 2.95
N LEU A 263 -31.23 10.17 2.96
CA LEU A 263 -30.87 9.36 4.12
C LEU A 263 -30.38 10.25 5.27
N ASP A 264 -30.85 9.98 6.49
CA ASP A 264 -30.35 10.63 7.69
C ASP A 264 -29.04 9.99 8.18
N THR A 265 -28.36 10.66 9.12
CA THR A 265 -27.18 10.10 9.78
C THR A 265 -27.52 8.76 10.43
N GLY A 266 -26.72 7.73 10.11
CA GLY A 266 -26.94 6.36 10.57
C GLY A 266 -27.92 5.56 9.71
N GLU A 267 -28.52 6.14 8.68
CA GLU A 267 -29.30 5.38 7.71
C GLU A 267 -28.45 4.98 6.50
N ALA A 268 -28.76 3.81 5.95
CA ALA A 268 -28.05 3.27 4.80
C ALA A 268 -28.98 2.47 3.91
N LEU A 269 -28.69 2.46 2.61
CA LEU A 269 -29.25 1.54 1.64
C LEU A 269 -28.32 0.31 1.56
N LEU A 270 -28.83 -0.85 1.95
CA LEU A 270 -28.13 -2.13 1.87
C LEU A 270 -28.49 -2.85 0.56
N LEU A 271 -27.46 -3.24 -0.20
CA LEU A 271 -27.55 -3.86 -1.51
C LEU A 271 -26.63 -5.09 -1.58
N GLY A 272 -26.98 -6.06 -2.43
CA GLY A 272 -26.14 -7.21 -2.73
C GLY A 272 -26.61 -8.53 -2.11
N ASP A 273 -25.75 -9.55 -2.21
CA ASP A 273 -26.08 -10.94 -1.83
C ASP A 273 -26.38 -11.14 -0.33
N ALA A 274 -26.02 -10.17 0.52
CA ALA A 274 -26.29 -10.19 1.96
C ALA A 274 -27.77 -9.97 2.29
N VAL A 275 -28.58 -9.46 1.36
CA VAL A 275 -30.02 -9.22 1.55
C VAL A 275 -30.83 -9.73 0.36
N LEU A 276 -32.06 -10.19 0.62
CA LEU A 276 -32.95 -10.68 -0.45
C LEU A 276 -33.41 -9.55 -1.39
N LEU A 277 -33.66 -8.37 -0.83
CA LEU A 277 -34.09 -7.18 -1.56
C LEU A 277 -33.33 -5.96 -1.03
N PRO A 278 -32.99 -5.00 -1.90
CA PRO A 278 -32.51 -3.69 -1.49
C PRO A 278 -33.37 -3.09 -0.39
N THR A 279 -32.76 -2.77 0.74
CA THR A 279 -33.50 -2.33 1.94
C THR A 279 -32.83 -1.12 2.55
N ARG A 280 -33.63 -0.11 2.93
CA ARG A 280 -33.18 0.98 3.79
C ARG A 280 -33.14 0.49 5.24
N ILE A 281 -31.98 0.61 5.87
CA ILE A 281 -31.74 0.21 7.26
C ILE A 281 -31.27 1.40 8.08
N LYS A 282 -31.43 1.29 9.40
CA LYS A 282 -30.84 2.21 10.38
C LYS A 282 -29.80 1.45 11.19
N LEU A 283 -28.59 1.96 11.20
CA LEU A 283 -27.44 1.40 11.91
C LEU A 283 -27.52 1.76 13.39
N ASP A 284 -27.15 0.82 14.25
CA ASP A 284 -27.00 1.09 15.67
C ASP A 284 -25.79 1.99 15.92
N MET A 285 -25.88 2.85 16.94
CA MET A 285 -24.76 3.69 17.34
C MET A 285 -23.63 2.83 17.92
N PRO A 286 -22.36 3.13 17.59
CA PRO A 286 -21.24 2.35 18.10
C PRO A 286 -21.12 2.55 19.62
N LYS A 287 -20.84 1.46 20.35
CA LYS A 287 -20.61 1.51 21.81
C LYS A 287 -19.35 2.30 22.16
N VAL A 288 -18.35 2.24 21.29
CA VAL A 288 -17.11 3.01 21.37
C VAL A 288 -17.16 4.03 20.24
N ALA A 289 -17.30 5.31 20.59
CA ALA A 289 -17.30 6.37 19.60
C ALA A 289 -15.90 6.56 19.01
N PRO A 290 -15.79 6.86 17.70
CA PRO A 290 -14.50 7.21 17.10
C PRO A 290 -14.00 8.53 17.67
N ASP A 291 -12.68 8.66 17.78
CA ASP A 291 -12.05 9.93 18.14
C ASP A 291 -12.18 10.91 16.95
N SER A 292 -13.17 11.80 17.03
CA SER A 292 -13.44 12.80 16.01
C SER A 292 -12.61 14.04 16.30
N ALA A 293 -11.46 14.17 15.65
CA ALA A 293 -10.63 15.38 15.67
C ALA A 293 -11.21 16.52 14.80
N THR A 294 -12.52 16.55 14.57
CA THR A 294 -13.14 17.61 13.75
C THR A 294 -13.11 18.91 14.53
N ARG A 295 -12.18 19.81 14.16
CA ARG A 295 -12.13 21.16 14.74
C ARG A 295 -13.43 21.89 14.48
N ASP A 296 -13.96 22.56 15.50
CA ASP A 296 -15.18 23.35 15.37
C ASP A 296 -14.82 24.71 14.77
N PHE A 297 -14.51 24.70 13.47
CA PHE A 297 -13.99 25.85 12.75
C PHE A 297 -14.84 27.09 13.00
N TRP A 298 -16.17 26.98 12.98
CA TRP A 298 -17.06 28.13 13.16
C TRP A 298 -17.04 28.69 14.58
N LYS A 299 -16.83 27.87 15.61
CA LYS A 299 -16.68 28.35 16.99
C LYS A 299 -15.29 28.90 17.27
N GLU A 300 -14.27 28.32 16.64
CA GLU A 300 -12.87 28.65 16.88
C GLU A 300 -12.36 29.78 15.95
N TRP A 301 -13.06 30.09 14.86
CA TRP A 301 -12.65 31.10 13.90
C TRP A 301 -12.63 32.49 14.53
N GLY A 302 -11.43 33.03 14.72
CA GLY A 302 -11.21 34.32 15.37
C GLY A 302 -11.34 34.29 16.89
N SER A 303 -11.50 33.11 17.51
CA SER A 303 -11.56 32.99 18.97
C SER A 303 -10.18 33.07 19.63
N ALA A 304 -9.12 32.80 18.88
CA ALA A 304 -7.73 32.86 19.33
C ALA A 304 -6.86 33.64 18.33
N LYS A 305 -5.88 34.39 18.86
CA LYS A 305 -4.81 34.94 18.02
C LYS A 305 -3.88 33.81 17.59
N PRO A 306 -3.33 33.85 16.36
CA PRO A 306 -2.28 32.93 15.95
C PRO A 306 -1.09 33.00 16.93
N ASP A 307 -0.51 31.85 17.25
CA ASP A 307 0.72 31.76 18.02
C ASP A 307 1.92 31.84 17.07
N ASP A 308 2.54 33.01 17.01
CA ASP A 308 3.69 33.29 16.15
C ASP A 308 4.86 32.35 16.44
N ALA A 309 5.06 31.94 17.70
CA ALA A 309 6.14 31.04 18.08
C ALA A 309 5.85 29.60 17.61
N ALA A 310 4.61 29.15 17.74
CA ALA A 310 4.18 27.85 17.22
C ALA A 310 4.29 27.80 15.68
N ILE A 311 3.93 28.88 14.99
CA ILE A 311 4.08 28.98 13.53
C ILE A 311 5.56 28.96 13.14
N ALA A 312 6.41 29.72 13.83
CA ALA A 312 7.85 29.71 13.58
C ALA A 312 8.45 28.31 13.83
N SER A 313 8.06 27.64 14.91
CA SER A 313 8.47 26.25 15.20
C SER A 313 8.01 25.29 14.11
N ALA A 314 6.77 25.42 13.62
CA ALA A 314 6.28 24.62 12.51
C ALA A 314 7.06 24.86 11.21
N ILE A 315 7.54 26.07 10.96
CA ILE A 315 8.42 26.38 9.83
C ILE A 315 9.79 25.71 10.00
N GLU A 316 10.36 25.67 11.21
CA GLU A 316 11.61 24.92 11.45
C GLU A 316 11.41 23.41 11.25
N CYS A 317 10.31 22.86 11.74
CA CYS A 317 9.88 21.48 11.46
C CYS A 317 9.77 21.20 9.96
N LEU A 318 9.14 22.11 9.20
CA LEU A 318 9.01 22.01 7.74
C LEU A 318 10.37 22.00 7.05
N ARG A 319 11.33 22.80 7.53
CA ARG A 319 12.72 22.81 6.99
C ARG A 319 13.46 21.52 7.31
N GLY A 320 13.25 21.00 8.52
CA GLY A 320 13.90 19.79 9.02
C GLY A 320 13.28 18.50 8.52
N ASN A 321 12.06 18.52 7.98
CA ASN A 321 11.19 17.34 7.87
C ASN A 321 11.15 16.57 9.21
N LEU A 322 10.90 17.30 10.30
CA LEU A 322 10.80 16.82 11.68
C LEU A 322 9.46 17.26 12.26
N GLU A 323 8.91 16.54 13.23
CA GLU A 323 7.69 16.96 13.91
C GLU A 323 7.97 18.00 15.00
N THR A 324 6.95 18.76 15.38
CA THR A 324 7.05 19.75 16.48
C THR A 324 7.26 19.09 17.83
N ALA A 325 6.95 17.80 17.98
CA ALA A 325 7.21 17.01 19.18
C ALA A 325 8.70 16.64 19.36
N ASP A 326 9.51 16.79 18.31
CA ASP A 326 10.95 16.45 18.30
C ASP A 326 11.87 17.68 18.47
N LEU A 327 11.29 18.87 18.73
CA LEU A 327 11.99 20.13 19.07
C LEU A 327 11.92 20.42 20.57
#